data_AF-A0A8C6VD22-F1
#
_entry.id   AF-A0A8C6VD22-F1
#
_cell.length_a   1.000
_cell.length_b   1.000
_cell.length_c   1.000
_cell.angle_alpha   90.00
_cell.angle_beta   90.00
_cell.angle_gamma   90.00
#
_symmetry.space_group_name_H-M   'P 1'
#
loop_
_entity.id
_entity.type
_entity.pdbx_description
1 polymer ?
#
loop_
_entity_poly.entity_id
_entity_poly.type
_entity_poly.pdbx_seq_one_letter_code
_entity_poly.pdbx_strand_id
1 'polypeptide(L)'
;MAAGLVLLTLGSLLCALRGASAAGARISTSPEVTSGSNVIISCNISETSTPVKGNYWMKGETKLDSNETALDFTSYMIPKVDYETSGEYHCVFDTMPLLKATVYVKVAPHVVPYKKMEHGNEGDSIMLTCKCNSYPPVTQWNWYKMVGQVPQPVANGTEERFYIQSNGTRTDLRIVSLDLEKDPANYVCNATNEMGEGSAEVNLRVRSWLAALWPFLGIVAEVLVLVTIIFIYEKRRKPNEVPEDDDGGSAPLKGNTANNMDKNVRQRNAN
;
A
#
# COMPACT_ATOMS: atom_id res chain seq x y z
N MET A 1 93.69 13.06 -46.95
CA MET A 1 92.45 12.67 -47.65
C MET A 1 91.63 11.89 -46.64
N ALA A 2 90.39 12.17 -46.24
CA ALA A 2 89.34 13.13 -46.57
C ALA A 2 88.51 13.27 -45.25
N ALA A 3 88.20 14.47 -44.77
CA ALA A 3 86.96 15.24 -45.01
C ALA A 3 85.70 14.78 -44.23
N GLY A 4 85.19 15.68 -43.39
CA GLY A 4 83.76 15.79 -43.00
C GLY A 4 83.35 14.93 -41.79
N LEU A 5 82.51 15.36 -40.84
CA LEU A 5 81.48 16.38 -40.82
C LEU A 5 81.33 16.92 -39.37
N VAL A 6 81.20 18.24 -39.23
CA VAL A 6 80.73 18.91 -38.02
C VAL A 6 79.20 18.95 -38.07
N LEU A 7 78.52 18.41 -37.05
CA LEU A 7 77.07 18.52 -36.87
C LEU A 7 76.77 19.34 -35.62
N LEU A 8 76.32 20.58 -35.88
CA LEU A 8 75.74 21.51 -34.91
C LEU A 8 74.33 21.03 -34.55
N THR A 9 74.08 20.66 -33.30
CA THR A 9 72.72 20.47 -32.80
C THR A 9 72.27 21.71 -32.04
N LEU A 10 71.42 22.49 -32.72
CA LEU A 10 70.59 23.56 -32.17
C LEU A 10 69.61 23.00 -31.12
N GLY A 11 69.37 23.82 -30.09
CA GLY A 11 68.71 23.41 -28.86
C GLY A 11 67.21 23.21 -28.92
N SER A 12 66.70 22.75 -27.79
CA SER A 12 65.30 22.86 -27.39
C SER A 12 65.25 22.84 -25.87
N LEU A 13 65.21 24.04 -25.28
CA LEU A 13 64.92 24.26 -23.87
C LEU A 13 63.43 23.97 -23.67
N LEU A 14 63.09 22.71 -23.39
CA LEU A 14 61.74 22.31 -22.98
C LEU A 14 61.52 22.81 -21.55
N CYS A 15 60.94 24.00 -21.46
CA CYS A 15 60.40 24.53 -20.22
C CYS A 15 59.25 23.61 -19.78
N ALA A 16 59.51 22.75 -18.79
CA ALA A 16 58.49 21.95 -18.15
C ALA A 16 57.57 22.89 -17.36
N LEU A 17 56.51 23.39 -18.02
CA LEU A 17 55.34 23.94 -17.37
C LEU A 17 54.71 22.81 -16.53
N ARG A 18 55.13 22.72 -15.27
CA ARG A 18 54.31 22.10 -14.23
C ARG A 18 53.00 22.87 -14.21
N GLY A 19 51.98 22.32 -14.85
CA GLY A 19 50.61 22.77 -14.66
C GLY A 19 50.31 22.69 -13.17
N ALA A 20 50.21 23.84 -12.52
CA ALA A 20 49.57 23.92 -11.22
C ALA A 20 48.14 23.43 -11.44
N SER A 21 47.82 22.26 -10.90
CA SER A 21 46.44 21.79 -10.80
C SER A 21 45.71 22.84 -9.97
N ALA A 22 44.94 23.71 -10.62
CA ALA A 22 44.02 24.58 -9.92
C ALA A 22 43.08 23.66 -9.13
N ALA A 23 43.19 23.68 -7.80
CA ALA A 23 42.27 22.97 -6.93
C ALA A 23 40.86 23.52 -7.21
N GLY A 24 39.97 22.66 -7.71
CA GLY A 24 38.58 23.02 -7.95
C GLY A 24 37.81 23.03 -6.63
N ALA A 25 36.75 23.82 -6.56
CA ALA A 25 35.88 23.91 -5.39
C ALA A 25 35.40 22.53 -4.92
N ARG A 26 35.42 22.31 -3.59
CA ARG A 26 35.06 21.04 -2.95
C ARG A 26 33.91 21.24 -1.97
N ILE A 27 32.83 20.47 -2.14
CA ILE A 27 31.74 20.38 -1.16
C ILE A 27 31.96 19.14 -0.29
N SER A 28 31.92 19.31 1.03
CA SER A 28 31.86 18.26 2.03
C SER A 28 30.43 18.15 2.55
N THR A 29 29.91 16.93 2.68
CA THR A 29 28.56 16.67 3.21
C THR A 29 28.63 15.97 4.56
N SER A 30 27.52 15.97 5.30
CA SER A 30 27.32 15.05 6.42
C SER A 30 27.44 13.59 5.93
N PRO A 31 27.85 12.65 6.81
CA PRO A 31 27.88 11.23 6.46
C PRO A 31 26.49 10.71 6.11
N GLU A 32 26.43 9.53 5.49
CA GLU A 32 25.17 8.82 5.25
C GLU A 32 24.42 8.64 6.57
N VAL A 33 23.14 9.03 6.59
CA VAL A 33 22.37 9.01 7.83
C VAL A 33 21.41 7.85 7.87
N THR A 34 21.53 7.05 8.93
CA THR A 34 20.64 5.97 9.35
C THR A 34 19.49 6.49 10.20
N SER A 35 18.34 5.79 10.16
CA SER A 35 17.08 6.16 10.82
C SER A 35 17.22 6.64 12.28
N GLY A 36 16.45 7.67 12.65
CA GLY A 36 16.36 8.25 13.99
C GLY A 36 15.22 9.29 14.07
N SER A 37 14.88 9.76 15.28
CA SER A 37 13.79 10.73 15.48
C SER A 37 14.00 11.98 14.63
N ASN A 38 15.11 12.69 14.82
CA ASN A 38 15.44 13.88 14.03
C ASN A 38 16.87 13.77 13.50
N VAL A 39 17.07 14.13 12.24
CA VAL A 39 18.37 14.10 11.59
C VAL A 39 18.69 15.46 11.02
N ILE A 40 19.94 15.91 11.17
CA ILE A 40 20.44 17.12 10.54
C ILE A 40 21.43 16.72 9.45
N ILE A 41 21.11 17.05 8.21
CA ILE A 41 22.03 16.94 7.09
C ILE A 41 22.73 18.28 6.88
N SER A 42 23.99 18.26 6.47
CA SER A 42 24.77 19.48 6.29
C SER A 42 25.70 19.42 5.08
N CYS A 43 26.02 20.60 4.55
CA CYS A 43 27.02 20.78 3.51
C CYS A 43 27.92 21.97 3.85
N ASN A 44 29.21 21.80 3.55
CA ASN A 44 30.22 22.83 3.68
C ASN A 44 30.99 22.93 2.35
N ILE A 45 31.08 24.12 1.78
CA ILE A 45 31.85 24.37 0.56
C ILE A 45 33.21 24.99 0.90
N SER A 46 34.25 24.52 0.23
CA SER A 46 35.63 24.95 0.43
C SER A 46 36.33 25.16 -0.91
N GLU A 47 37.42 25.94 -0.91
CA GLU A 47 38.28 26.15 -2.09
C GLU A 47 37.52 26.76 -3.29
N THR A 48 36.55 27.63 -3.02
CA THR A 48 35.74 28.28 -4.06
C THR A 48 36.52 29.40 -4.75
N SER A 49 36.50 29.39 -6.08
CA SER A 49 37.05 30.48 -6.90
C SER A 49 36.10 31.67 -7.06
N THR A 50 34.82 31.49 -6.72
CA THR A 50 33.78 32.53 -6.79
C THR A 50 33.04 32.64 -5.47
N PRO A 51 32.65 33.87 -5.05
CA PRO A 51 31.89 34.06 -3.81
C PRO A 51 30.54 33.36 -3.88
N VAL A 52 30.16 32.71 -2.78
CA VAL A 52 28.83 32.14 -2.60
C VAL A 52 27.83 33.28 -2.45
N LYS A 53 26.78 33.30 -3.27
CA LYS A 53 25.70 34.31 -3.18
C LYS A 53 24.49 33.83 -2.37
N GLY A 54 24.41 32.53 -2.13
CA GLY A 54 23.34 31.90 -1.38
C GLY A 54 23.44 30.38 -1.47
N ASN A 55 22.58 29.70 -0.71
CA ASN A 55 22.48 28.26 -0.75
C ASN A 55 21.03 27.80 -0.55
N TYR A 56 20.71 26.59 -1.01
CA TYR A 56 19.39 26.01 -0.84
C TYR A 56 19.42 24.48 -0.84
N TRP A 57 18.39 23.90 -0.25
CA TRP A 57 18.17 22.45 -0.20
C TRP A 57 17.06 22.03 -1.13
N MET A 58 17.26 20.90 -1.81
CA MET A 58 16.26 20.26 -2.65
C MET A 58 16.10 18.79 -2.30
N LYS A 59 14.88 18.27 -2.50
CA LYS A 59 14.59 16.83 -2.56
C LYS A 59 13.76 16.56 -3.80
N GLY A 60 14.31 15.82 -4.76
CA GLY A 60 13.75 15.74 -6.10
C GLY A 60 13.63 17.14 -6.73
N GLU A 61 12.43 17.52 -7.15
CA GLU A 61 12.15 18.84 -7.73
C GLU A 61 11.70 19.88 -6.68
N THR A 62 11.53 19.47 -5.42
CA THR A 62 11.01 20.35 -4.37
C THR A 62 12.14 21.08 -3.67
N LYS A 63 12.08 22.42 -3.66
CA LYS A 63 12.95 23.28 -2.85
C LYS A 63 12.46 23.29 -1.40
N LEU A 64 13.29 22.82 -0.47
CA LEU A 64 12.93 22.61 0.93
C LEU A 64 13.22 23.84 1.81
N ASP A 65 14.37 24.46 1.58
CA ASP A 65 14.85 25.61 2.35
C ASP A 65 15.83 26.44 1.50
N SER A 66 16.00 27.72 1.83
CA SER A 66 17.01 28.56 1.19
C SER A 66 17.49 29.70 2.07
N ASN A 67 18.77 30.02 1.89
CA ASN A 67 19.42 31.12 2.52
C ASN A 67 20.11 32.00 1.48
N GLU A 68 19.74 33.28 1.42
CA GLU A 68 20.30 34.27 0.48
C GLU A 68 21.59 34.92 1.01
N THR A 69 22.07 34.49 2.18
CA THR A 69 23.36 34.96 2.71
C THR A 69 24.52 34.17 2.13
N ALA A 70 25.65 34.84 1.98
CA ALA A 70 26.92 34.30 1.50
C ALA A 70 27.59 33.37 2.54
N LEU A 71 26.93 32.26 2.88
CA LEU A 71 27.44 31.27 3.82
C LEU A 71 27.98 30.06 3.07
N ASP A 72 29.21 29.70 3.43
CA ASP A 72 29.89 28.50 2.94
C ASP A 72 29.34 27.21 3.60
N PHE A 73 28.45 27.35 4.59
CA PHE A 73 27.82 26.26 5.32
C PHE A 73 26.30 26.34 5.24
N THR A 74 25.65 25.18 5.09
CA THR A 74 24.20 25.04 5.15
C THR A 74 23.80 23.72 5.82
N SER A 75 22.65 23.71 6.49
CA SER A 75 22.12 22.53 7.16
C SER A 75 20.60 22.48 7.08
N TYR A 76 20.03 21.28 6.98
CA TYR A 76 18.60 21.05 6.95
C TYR A 76 18.22 19.98 7.98
N MET A 77 17.16 20.25 8.75
CA MET A 77 16.63 19.31 9.75
C MET A 77 15.47 18.51 9.16
N ILE A 78 15.61 17.18 9.19
CA ILE A 78 14.56 16.22 8.86
C ILE A 78 13.89 15.83 10.19
N PRO A 79 12.63 16.24 10.44
CA PRO A 79 11.98 16.05 11.74
C PRO A 79 11.61 14.60 12.06
N LYS A 80 11.50 13.75 11.04
CA LYS A 80 11.22 12.31 11.20
C LYS A 80 11.81 11.56 10.03
N VAL A 81 12.76 10.66 10.30
CA VAL A 81 13.33 9.80 9.26
C VAL A 81 12.48 8.54 9.12
N ASP A 82 11.78 8.44 7.99
CA ASP A 82 11.01 7.27 7.58
C ASP A 82 11.11 7.07 6.05
N TYR A 83 10.30 6.20 5.47
CA TYR A 83 10.36 5.91 4.05
C TYR A 83 10.02 7.13 3.16
N GLU A 84 9.18 8.05 3.62
CA GLU A 84 8.79 9.24 2.84
C GLU A 84 9.90 10.29 2.87
N THR A 85 10.61 10.39 3.98
CA THR A 85 11.73 11.33 4.14
C THR A 85 13.07 10.73 3.72
N SER A 86 13.19 9.41 3.53
CA SER A 86 14.38 8.80 2.91
C SER A 86 14.58 9.24 1.46
N GLY A 87 15.82 9.14 0.97
CA GLY A 87 16.16 9.47 -0.42
C GLY A 87 17.38 10.38 -0.56
N GLU A 88 17.49 10.95 -1.75
CA GLU A 88 18.57 11.83 -2.14
C GLU A 88 18.17 13.29 -1.88
N TYR A 89 19.00 13.97 -1.10
CA TYR A 89 18.90 15.40 -0.83
C TYR A 89 20.04 16.11 -1.54
N HIS A 90 19.76 17.28 -2.11
CA HIS A 90 20.78 18.10 -2.75
C HIS A 90 20.94 19.41 -2.02
N CYS A 91 22.17 19.73 -1.63
CA CYS A 91 22.54 21.08 -1.25
C CYS A 91 23.16 21.77 -2.47
N VAL A 92 22.73 23.00 -2.71
CA VAL A 92 23.16 23.78 -3.86
C VAL A 92 23.68 25.12 -3.39
N PHE A 93 24.85 25.51 -3.89
CA PHE A 93 25.49 26.78 -3.61
C PHE A 93 25.47 27.65 -4.88
N ASP A 94 24.89 28.84 -4.77
CA ASP A 94 24.84 29.84 -5.84
C ASP A 94 26.23 30.44 -6.07
N THR A 95 26.95 29.82 -6.98
CA THR A 95 28.34 30.10 -7.39
C THR A 95 28.40 30.06 -8.93
N MET A 96 29.52 30.48 -9.52
CA MET A 96 29.72 30.41 -10.98
C MET A 96 30.91 29.50 -11.29
N PRO A 97 30.71 28.26 -11.75
CA PRO A 97 29.43 27.60 -12.06
C PRO A 97 28.65 27.19 -10.80
N LEU A 98 27.36 26.88 -10.95
CA LEU A 98 26.52 26.39 -9.87
C LEU A 98 27.07 25.05 -9.33
N LEU A 99 27.29 24.97 -8.02
CA LEU A 99 27.84 23.78 -7.38
C LEU A 99 26.75 23.06 -6.57
N LYS A 100 26.68 21.74 -6.73
CA LYS A 100 25.72 20.86 -6.05
C LYS A 100 26.42 19.66 -5.43
N ALA A 101 25.95 19.21 -4.28
CA ALA A 101 26.33 17.93 -3.69
C ALA A 101 25.11 17.15 -3.23
N THR A 102 25.25 15.83 -3.15
CA THR A 102 24.18 14.91 -2.76
C THR A 102 24.44 14.35 -1.37
N VAL A 103 23.40 14.31 -0.54
CA VAL A 103 23.38 13.67 0.77
C VAL A 103 22.36 12.55 0.73
N TYR A 104 22.77 11.34 1.14
CA TYR A 104 21.93 10.16 1.15
C TYR A 104 21.33 9.92 2.53
N VAL A 105 20.00 9.88 2.61
CA VAL A 105 19.26 9.50 3.81
C VAL A 105 18.73 8.10 3.61
N LYS A 106 19.28 7.15 4.37
CA LYS A 106 19.08 5.71 4.18
C LYS A 106 18.24 5.12 5.32
N VAL A 107 17.28 4.27 4.98
CA VAL A 107 16.38 3.60 5.93
C VAL A 107 16.18 2.14 5.56
N ALA A 108 15.94 1.31 6.57
CA ALA A 108 15.44 -0.04 6.35
C ALA A 108 14.07 0.01 5.63
N PRO A 109 13.70 -1.04 4.88
CA PRO A 109 12.45 -1.05 4.15
C PRO A 109 11.27 -0.91 5.11
N HIS A 110 10.39 0.07 4.86
CA HIS A 110 9.09 0.12 5.51
C HIS A 110 8.03 -0.31 4.50
N VAL A 111 7.54 -1.54 4.65
CA VAL A 111 6.62 -2.14 3.70
C VAL A 111 5.19 -1.81 4.12
N VAL A 112 4.37 -1.43 3.15
CA VAL A 112 2.95 -1.17 3.34
C VAL A 112 2.13 -2.02 2.35
N PRO A 113 1.07 -2.71 2.82
CA PRO A 113 0.19 -3.45 1.93
C PRO A 113 -0.75 -2.48 1.22
N TYR A 114 -1.07 -2.72 -0.06
CA TYR A 114 -2.04 -1.90 -0.78
C TYR A 114 -3.44 -1.99 -0.17
N LYS A 115 -3.84 -3.20 0.23
CA LYS A 115 -4.99 -3.45 1.10
C LYS A 115 -4.57 -4.38 2.23
N LYS A 116 -5.01 -4.09 3.45
CA LYS A 116 -4.78 -4.96 4.62
C LYS A 116 -5.55 -6.28 4.53
N MET A 117 -6.66 -6.30 3.80
CA MET A 117 -7.51 -7.47 3.64
C MET A 117 -8.06 -7.53 2.21
N GLU A 118 -7.97 -8.71 1.62
CA GLU A 118 -8.49 -9.00 0.29
C GLU A 118 -9.51 -10.14 0.39
N HIS A 119 -10.57 -10.05 -0.41
CA HIS A 119 -11.63 -11.05 -0.48
C HIS A 119 -11.68 -11.63 -1.88
N GLY A 120 -11.66 -12.95 -1.98
CA GLY A 120 -11.88 -13.67 -3.24
C GLY A 120 -12.97 -14.73 -3.07
N ASN A 121 -13.56 -15.15 -4.19
CA ASN A 121 -14.41 -16.33 -4.19
C ASN A 121 -13.58 -17.54 -4.62
N GLU A 122 -14.01 -18.72 -4.17
CA GLU A 122 -13.48 -20.00 -4.60
C GLU A 122 -13.44 -20.08 -6.15
N GLY A 123 -12.30 -20.49 -6.70
CA GLY A 123 -12.07 -20.56 -8.14
C GLY A 123 -11.60 -19.26 -8.81
N ASP A 124 -11.75 -18.10 -8.16
CA ASP A 124 -11.28 -16.83 -8.71
C ASP A 124 -9.75 -16.69 -8.66
N SER A 125 -9.21 -15.68 -9.34
CA SER A 125 -7.82 -15.25 -9.20
C SER A 125 -7.74 -13.94 -8.42
N ILE A 126 -6.79 -13.84 -7.49
CA ILE A 126 -6.57 -12.63 -6.69
C ILE A 126 -5.12 -12.16 -6.76
N MET A 127 -4.90 -10.87 -6.51
CA MET A 127 -3.57 -10.26 -6.46
C MET A 127 -3.40 -9.53 -5.14
N LEU A 128 -2.39 -9.95 -4.36
CA LEU A 128 -1.95 -9.30 -3.13
C LEU A 128 -0.78 -8.39 -3.48
N THR A 129 -0.83 -7.12 -3.06
CA THR A 129 0.17 -6.13 -3.44
C THR A 129 0.79 -5.49 -2.19
N CYS A 130 2.12 -5.42 -2.17
CA CYS A 130 2.88 -4.63 -1.20
C CYS A 130 3.75 -3.59 -1.90
N LYS A 131 3.98 -2.47 -1.21
CA LYS A 131 4.80 -1.35 -1.68
C LYS A 131 5.82 -0.97 -0.63
N CYS A 132 6.98 -0.50 -1.08
CA CYS A 132 8.01 0.08 -0.23
C CYS A 132 8.73 1.18 -1.01
N ASN A 133 8.84 2.36 -0.42
CA ASN A 133 9.50 3.51 -1.04
C ASN A 133 10.75 3.93 -0.25
N SER A 134 11.42 2.98 0.40
CA SER A 134 12.67 3.25 1.13
C SER A 134 13.81 3.59 0.17
N TYR A 135 14.74 4.40 0.66
CA TYR A 135 16.06 4.53 0.08
C TYR A 135 17.11 3.85 0.97
N PRO A 136 18.02 3.04 0.41
CA PRO A 136 18.05 2.61 -0.99
C PRO A 136 16.85 1.73 -1.37
N PRO A 137 16.54 1.61 -2.68
CA PRO A 137 15.45 0.76 -3.16
C PRO A 137 15.61 -0.69 -2.71
N VAL A 138 14.48 -1.40 -2.63
CA VAL A 138 14.46 -2.81 -2.24
C VAL A 138 15.19 -3.66 -3.29
N THR A 139 16.10 -4.52 -2.83
CA THR A 139 16.87 -5.43 -3.70
C THR A 139 16.26 -6.83 -3.76
N GLN A 140 15.55 -7.25 -2.72
CA GLN A 140 14.91 -8.56 -2.65
C GLN A 140 13.51 -8.47 -2.04
N TRP A 141 12.58 -9.21 -2.66
CA TRP A 141 11.24 -9.44 -2.14
C TRP A 141 11.00 -10.93 -1.93
N ASN A 142 10.44 -11.28 -0.77
CA ASN A 142 10.03 -12.65 -0.44
C ASN A 142 8.58 -12.64 0.04
N TRP A 143 7.81 -13.66 -0.35
CA TRP A 143 6.45 -13.86 0.14
C TRP A 143 6.40 -15.07 1.05
N TYR A 144 5.60 -14.96 2.10
CA TYR A 144 5.34 -16.02 3.05
C TYR A 144 3.84 -16.16 3.26
N LYS A 145 3.38 -17.38 3.49
CA LYS A 145 2.04 -17.70 3.95
C LYS A 145 2.14 -18.15 5.40
N MET A 146 1.37 -17.52 6.27
CA MET A 146 1.33 -17.88 7.69
C MET A 146 0.40 -19.09 7.88
N VAL A 147 0.97 -20.20 8.33
CA VAL A 147 0.21 -21.38 8.75
C VAL A 147 0.31 -21.47 10.28
N GLY A 148 -0.74 -21.00 10.95
CA GLY A 148 -0.66 -20.70 12.39
C GLY A 148 0.29 -19.53 12.64
N GLN A 149 1.38 -19.77 13.38
CA GLN A 149 2.45 -18.79 13.60
C GLN A 149 3.74 -19.09 12.82
N VAL A 150 3.71 -20.09 11.92
CA VAL A 150 4.89 -20.49 11.16
C VAL A 150 4.83 -19.87 9.76
N PRO A 151 5.83 -19.08 9.34
CA PRO A 151 5.93 -18.57 7.98
C PRO A 151 6.39 -19.68 7.04
N GLN A 152 5.58 -19.97 6.01
CA GLN A 152 5.95 -20.87 4.92
C GLN A 152 6.30 -20.06 3.67
N PRO A 153 7.47 -20.24 3.04
CA PRO A 153 7.86 -19.48 1.88
C PRO A 153 6.96 -19.81 0.67
N VAL A 154 6.57 -18.78 -0.06
CA VAL A 154 5.83 -18.89 -1.32
C VAL A 154 6.78 -18.56 -2.47
N ALA A 155 7.06 -19.54 -3.32
CA ALA A 155 7.92 -19.36 -4.48
C ALA A 155 7.10 -19.12 -5.76
N ASN A 156 7.70 -18.43 -6.73
CA ASN A 156 7.10 -18.25 -8.04
C ASN A 156 6.91 -19.60 -8.75
N GLY A 157 5.71 -19.88 -9.25
CA GLY A 157 5.36 -21.14 -9.89
C GLY A 157 4.98 -22.27 -8.92
N THR A 158 4.92 -22.02 -7.61
CA THR A 158 4.43 -23.03 -6.64
C THR A 158 3.03 -23.49 -7.04
N GLU A 159 2.78 -24.80 -7.02
CA GLU A 159 1.49 -25.42 -7.39
C GLU A 159 0.94 -24.96 -8.77
N GLU A 160 1.82 -24.45 -9.66
CA GLU A 160 1.46 -23.86 -10.97
C GLU A 160 0.41 -22.73 -10.91
N ARG A 161 0.22 -22.13 -9.73
CA ARG A 161 -0.85 -21.14 -9.49
C ARG A 161 -0.43 -19.90 -8.71
N PHE A 162 0.72 -19.93 -8.05
CA PHE A 162 1.32 -18.77 -7.40
C PHE A 162 2.29 -18.07 -8.35
N TYR A 163 2.04 -16.80 -8.66
CA TYR A 163 2.89 -16.00 -9.55
C TYR A 163 3.34 -14.74 -8.83
N ILE A 164 4.66 -14.51 -8.78
CA ILE A 164 5.25 -13.34 -8.10
C ILE A 164 5.88 -12.43 -9.14
N GLN A 165 5.50 -11.16 -9.11
CA GLN A 165 6.13 -10.09 -9.89
C GLN A 165 6.60 -8.99 -8.94
N SER A 166 7.90 -8.67 -8.99
CA SER A 166 8.50 -7.69 -8.08
C SER A 166 9.39 -6.71 -8.82
N ASN A 167 9.44 -5.48 -8.32
CA ASN A 167 10.39 -4.44 -8.70
C ASN A 167 10.96 -3.75 -7.43
N GLY A 168 11.80 -2.72 -7.57
CA GLY A 168 12.46 -2.07 -6.43
C GLY A 168 11.53 -1.35 -5.44
N THR A 169 10.25 -1.15 -5.76
CA THR A 169 9.28 -0.43 -4.91
C THR A 169 7.96 -1.15 -4.67
N ARG A 170 7.74 -2.28 -5.33
CA ARG A 170 6.45 -3.00 -5.34
C ARG A 170 6.66 -4.49 -5.59
N THR A 171 5.86 -5.30 -4.90
CA THR A 171 5.71 -6.73 -5.20
C THR A 171 4.23 -7.10 -5.26
N ASP A 172 3.89 -7.96 -6.23
CA ASP A 172 2.57 -8.48 -6.47
C ASP A 172 2.63 -10.02 -6.42
N LEU A 173 1.83 -10.62 -5.54
CA LEU A 173 1.58 -12.06 -5.48
C LEU A 173 0.20 -12.36 -6.06
N ARG A 174 0.16 -13.02 -7.22
CA ARG A 174 -1.07 -13.50 -7.85
C ARG A 174 -1.29 -14.96 -7.49
N ILE A 175 -2.49 -15.27 -7.01
CA ILE A 175 -2.94 -16.62 -6.68
C ILE A 175 -4.10 -16.95 -7.61
N VAL A 176 -3.95 -17.99 -8.43
CA VAL A 176 -4.96 -18.46 -9.39
C VAL A 176 -5.77 -19.60 -8.78
N SER A 177 -7.06 -19.63 -9.07
CA SER A 177 -8.00 -20.68 -8.66
C SER A 177 -7.99 -20.89 -7.14
N LEU A 178 -8.59 -19.94 -6.42
CA LEU A 178 -8.61 -19.95 -4.96
C LEU A 178 -9.29 -21.20 -4.39
N ASP A 179 -8.62 -21.85 -3.44
CA ASP A 179 -9.10 -23.02 -2.70
C ASP A 179 -9.63 -22.57 -1.32
N LEU A 180 -10.85 -23.01 -0.97
CA LEU A 180 -11.55 -22.57 0.25
C LEU A 180 -10.85 -23.03 1.55
N GLU A 181 -10.11 -24.13 1.52
CA GLU A 181 -9.48 -24.71 2.72
C GLU A 181 -8.01 -24.32 2.82
N LYS A 182 -7.32 -24.24 1.68
CA LYS A 182 -5.89 -24.00 1.64
C LYS A 182 -5.54 -22.53 1.66
N ASP A 183 -6.23 -21.69 0.89
CA ASP A 183 -5.73 -20.33 0.62
C ASP A 183 -6.04 -19.26 1.67
N PRO A 184 -7.12 -19.34 2.48
CA PRO A 184 -7.35 -18.39 3.55
C PRO A 184 -6.20 -18.39 4.55
N ALA A 185 -5.48 -17.29 4.61
CA ALA A 185 -4.34 -17.11 5.49
C ALA A 185 -3.93 -15.64 5.57
N ASN A 186 -3.01 -15.35 6.47
CA ASN A 186 -2.25 -14.12 6.39
C ASN A 186 -1.01 -14.34 5.53
N TYR A 187 -0.84 -13.50 4.52
CA TYR A 187 0.33 -13.48 3.65
C TYR A 187 1.24 -12.34 4.07
N VAL A 188 2.53 -12.61 4.18
CA VAL A 188 3.55 -11.63 4.56
C VAL A 188 4.48 -11.39 3.39
N CYS A 189 4.61 -10.13 3.00
CA CYS A 189 5.61 -9.68 2.04
C CYS A 189 6.79 -9.10 2.83
N ASN A 190 7.99 -9.65 2.63
CA ASN A 190 9.23 -9.17 3.24
C ASN A 190 10.10 -8.51 2.17
N ALA A 191 10.60 -7.32 2.46
CA ALA A 191 11.51 -6.54 1.64
C ALA A 191 12.86 -6.41 2.32
N THR A 192 13.93 -6.52 1.54
CA THR A 192 15.31 -6.37 2.02
C THR A 192 16.03 -5.31 1.20
N ASN A 193 16.77 -4.43 1.87
CA ASN A 193 17.78 -3.55 1.28
C ASN A 193 19.08 -3.60 2.11
N GLU A 194 20.09 -2.82 1.75
CA GLU A 194 21.37 -2.79 2.48
C GLU A 194 21.26 -2.29 3.93
N MET A 195 20.15 -1.64 4.29
CA MET A 195 19.90 -1.12 5.64
C MET A 195 19.15 -2.12 6.53
N GLY A 196 18.62 -3.21 5.97
CA GLY A 196 17.93 -4.26 6.71
C GLY A 196 16.68 -4.76 6.01
N GLU A 197 15.73 -5.24 6.81
CA GLU A 197 14.49 -5.86 6.35
C GLU A 197 13.27 -5.15 6.93
N GLY A 198 12.14 -5.27 6.22
CA GLY A 198 10.84 -4.90 6.75
C GLY A 198 9.73 -5.65 6.03
N SER A 199 8.61 -5.83 6.73
CA SER A 199 7.54 -6.69 6.26
C SER A 199 6.15 -6.10 6.50
N ALA A 200 5.20 -6.50 5.67
CA ALA A 200 3.78 -6.21 5.88
C ALA A 200 2.93 -7.47 5.71
N GLU A 201 1.77 -7.46 6.34
CA GLU A 201 0.81 -8.56 6.35
C GLU A 201 -0.48 -8.19 5.60
N VAL A 202 -0.98 -9.14 4.81
CA VAL A 202 -2.23 -9.06 4.05
C VAL A 202 -3.10 -10.26 4.42
N ASN A 203 -4.29 -10.02 4.94
CA ASN A 203 -5.26 -11.09 5.24
C ASN A 203 -6.05 -11.46 3.98
N LEU A 204 -5.97 -12.71 3.54
CA LEU A 204 -6.79 -13.25 2.45
C LEU A 204 -7.98 -14.02 3.02
N ARG A 205 -9.19 -13.66 2.57
CA ARG A 205 -10.42 -14.39 2.87
C ARG A 205 -11.01 -14.95 1.59
N VAL A 206 -11.38 -16.23 1.62
CA VAL A 206 -12.05 -16.92 0.51
C VAL A 206 -13.48 -17.25 0.90
N ARG A 207 -14.42 -17.06 -0.02
CA ARG A 207 -15.83 -17.43 0.15
C ARG A 207 -16.21 -18.54 -0.83
N SER A 208 -17.03 -19.49 -0.39
CA SER A 208 -17.57 -20.50 -1.29
C SER A 208 -18.52 -19.89 -2.31
N TRP A 209 -18.43 -20.34 -3.56
CA TRP A 209 -19.36 -19.95 -4.63
C TRP A 209 -20.81 -20.37 -4.35
N LEU A 210 -21.02 -21.46 -3.62
CA LEU A 210 -22.35 -21.96 -3.24
C LEU A 210 -22.96 -21.19 -2.06
N ALA A 211 -22.20 -20.33 -1.39
CA ALA A 211 -22.67 -19.58 -0.23
C ALA A 211 -23.93 -18.76 -0.54
N ALA A 212 -24.03 -18.24 -1.77
CA ALA A 212 -25.17 -17.46 -2.24
C ALA A 212 -26.43 -18.32 -2.48
N LEU A 213 -26.32 -19.65 -2.58
CA LEU A 213 -27.46 -20.54 -2.82
C LEU A 213 -28.25 -20.85 -1.55
N TRP A 214 -27.59 -20.89 -0.39
CA TRP A 214 -28.25 -21.24 0.87
C TRP A 214 -29.43 -20.33 1.24
N PRO A 215 -29.35 -18.99 1.07
CA PRO A 215 -30.52 -18.12 1.23
C PRO A 215 -31.69 -18.50 0.34
N PHE A 216 -31.44 -18.83 -0.93
CA PHE A 216 -32.50 -19.24 -1.86
C PHE A 216 -33.13 -20.57 -1.46
N LEU A 217 -32.33 -21.55 -1.04
CA LEU A 217 -32.84 -22.83 -0.54
C LEU A 217 -33.71 -22.64 0.72
N GLY A 218 -33.32 -21.71 1.61
CA GLY A 218 -34.13 -21.32 2.76
C GLY A 218 -35.49 -20.77 2.36
N ILE A 219 -35.51 -19.83 1.40
CA ILE A 219 -36.76 -19.24 0.88
C ILE A 219 -37.64 -20.30 0.22
N VAL A 220 -37.06 -21.19 -0.60
CA VAL A 220 -37.82 -22.26 -1.27
C VAL A 220 -38.41 -23.22 -0.25
N ALA A 221 -37.65 -23.62 0.78
CA ALA A 221 -38.16 -24.49 1.84
C ALA A 221 -39.30 -23.82 2.61
N GLU A 222 -39.19 -22.54 2.95
CA GLU A 222 -40.24 -21.77 3.62
C GLU A 222 -41.53 -21.72 2.79
N VAL A 223 -41.42 -21.42 1.49
CA VAL A 223 -42.58 -21.40 0.58
C VAL A 223 -43.25 -22.78 0.49
N LEU A 224 -42.47 -23.86 0.39
CA LEU A 224 -43.01 -25.23 0.36
C LEU A 224 -43.75 -25.59 1.67
N VAL A 225 -43.21 -25.18 2.83
CA VAL A 225 -43.88 -25.38 4.13
C VAL A 225 -45.19 -24.60 4.19
N LEU A 226 -45.22 -23.34 3.75
CA LEU A 226 -46.45 -22.56 3.73
C LEU A 226 -47.53 -23.16 2.82
N VAL A 227 -47.14 -23.59 1.61
CA VAL A 227 -48.06 -24.23 0.65
C VAL A 227 -48.64 -25.55 1.21
N THR A 228 -47.81 -26.38 1.85
CA THR A 228 -48.28 -27.63 2.45
C THR A 228 -49.23 -27.40 3.63
N ILE A 229 -48.94 -26.42 4.50
CA ILE A 229 -49.84 -26.02 5.59
C ILE A 229 -51.19 -25.56 5.04
N ILE A 230 -51.20 -24.68 4.03
CA ILE A 230 -52.42 -24.18 3.39
C ILE A 230 -53.22 -25.34 2.78
N PHE A 231 -52.57 -26.25 2.05
CA PHE A 231 -53.24 -27.41 1.44
C PHE A 231 -53.87 -28.35 2.48
N ILE A 232 -53.15 -28.65 3.58
CA ILE A 232 -53.69 -29.47 4.67
C ILE A 232 -54.88 -28.76 5.33
N TYR A 233 -54.79 -27.45 5.55
CA TYR A 233 -55.88 -26.65 6.10
C TYR A 233 -57.12 -26.69 5.19
N GLU A 234 -56.96 -26.46 3.89
CA GLU A 234 -58.06 -26.54 2.92
C GLU A 234 -58.67 -27.94 2.83
N LYS A 235 -57.83 -28.99 2.80
CA LYS A 235 -58.31 -30.38 2.75
C LYS A 235 -59.04 -30.78 4.03
N ARG A 236 -58.57 -30.32 5.20
CA ARG A 236 -59.22 -30.57 6.50
C ARG A 236 -60.48 -29.74 6.72
N ARG A 237 -60.60 -28.57 6.09
CA ARG A 237 -61.82 -27.75 6.14
C ARG A 237 -62.98 -28.32 5.31
N LYS A 238 -62.71 -29.24 4.36
CA LYS A 238 -63.70 -29.84 3.45
C LYS A 238 -64.50 -31.05 3.99
N PRO A 239 -64.68 -31.24 5.30
CA PRO A 239 -65.94 -31.82 5.76
C PRO A 239 -66.44 -31.09 7.02
N ASN A 240 -67.49 -30.27 6.85
CA ASN A 240 -68.53 -29.92 7.83
C ASN A 240 -69.44 -28.84 7.19
N GLU A 241 -70.04 -29.15 6.03
CA GLU A 241 -71.31 -28.53 5.67
C GLU A 241 -72.39 -29.36 6.36
N VAL A 242 -72.90 -28.86 7.48
CA VAL A 242 -74.07 -29.41 8.16
C VAL A 242 -75.28 -29.13 7.26
N PRO A 243 -76.15 -30.11 6.93
CA PRO A 243 -77.39 -29.82 6.24
C PRO A 243 -78.24 -28.87 7.09
N GLU A 244 -78.70 -27.76 6.49
CA GLU A 244 -79.65 -26.85 7.13
C GLU A 244 -81.03 -27.53 7.18
N ASP A 245 -81.48 -27.90 8.38
CA ASP A 245 -82.86 -28.30 8.61
C ASP A 245 -83.72 -27.03 8.81
N ASP A 246 -84.65 -26.88 7.88
CA ASP A 246 -85.69 -25.86 7.76
C ASP A 246 -86.84 -26.18 8.74
N ASP A 247 -87.11 -25.34 9.74
CA ASP A 247 -88.46 -25.27 10.35
C ASP A 247 -88.70 -23.99 11.18
N GLY A 248 -89.46 -23.07 10.58
CA GLY A 248 -90.71 -22.54 11.15
C GLY A 248 -90.69 -21.71 12.43
N GLY A 249 -90.97 -20.39 12.32
CA GLY A 249 -91.63 -19.67 13.41
C GLY A 249 -91.53 -18.14 13.38
N SER A 250 -92.46 -17.48 12.69
CA SER A 250 -92.61 -16.02 12.62
C SER A 250 -93.09 -15.35 13.93
N ALA A 251 -92.38 -14.28 14.33
CA ALA A 251 -92.88 -12.94 14.75
C ALA A 251 -93.62 -12.73 16.11
N PRO A 252 -93.74 -11.48 16.65
CA PRO A 252 -92.80 -10.34 16.66
C PRO A 252 -92.82 -9.43 17.95
N LEU A 253 -92.02 -8.35 17.91
CA LEU A 253 -92.15 -7.01 18.56
C LEU A 253 -91.50 -6.71 19.94
N LYS A 254 -90.48 -5.81 19.89
CA LYS A 254 -90.48 -4.40 20.39
C LYS A 254 -89.34 -4.04 21.36
N GLY A 255 -88.62 -2.94 21.06
CA GLY A 255 -87.99 -2.08 22.07
C GLY A 255 -86.57 -1.59 21.75
N ASN A 256 -86.46 -0.36 21.26
CA ASN A 256 -85.23 0.42 21.04
C ASN A 256 -84.29 0.48 22.25
N THR A 257 -82.98 0.71 22.05
CA THR A 257 -82.25 1.95 22.43
C THR A 257 -80.79 1.90 21.94
N ALA A 258 -80.30 3.06 21.52
CA ALA A 258 -78.97 3.38 21.02
C ALA A 258 -77.82 3.10 22.01
N ASN A 259 -76.58 2.90 21.50
CA ASN A 259 -75.53 3.92 21.65
C ASN A 259 -74.23 3.59 20.91
N ASN A 260 -73.64 4.70 20.48
CA ASN A 260 -72.44 4.95 19.69
C ASN A 260 -71.18 5.01 20.59
N MET A 261 -70.00 4.99 19.95
CA MET A 261 -68.64 5.40 20.38
C MET A 261 -67.65 4.26 20.69
N ASP A 262 -66.35 4.35 20.44
CA ASP A 262 -65.46 5.09 19.52
C ASP A 262 -64.04 4.71 19.99
N LYS A 263 -63.05 4.60 19.09
CA LYS A 263 -61.58 4.81 19.31
C LYS A 263 -60.84 3.81 20.24
N ASN A 264 -59.56 3.47 20.10
CA ASN A 264 -58.45 4.08 19.38
C ASN A 264 -57.30 3.06 19.19
N VAL A 265 -56.64 3.11 18.05
CA VAL A 265 -55.35 2.48 17.74
C VAL A 265 -54.23 3.24 18.47
N ARG A 266 -53.28 2.52 19.10
CA ARG A 266 -52.06 3.11 19.68
C ARG A 266 -50.82 2.36 19.17
N GLN A 267 -50.17 2.92 18.16
CA GLN A 267 -48.78 2.62 17.83
C GLN A 267 -47.85 3.16 18.94
N ARG A 268 -46.77 2.46 19.23
CA ARG A 268 -45.56 3.06 19.82
C ARG A 268 -44.31 2.53 19.15
N ASN A 269 -43.47 3.50 18.80
CA ASN A 269 -42.16 3.41 18.19
C ASN A 269 -41.08 2.81 19.12
N ALA A 270 -40.02 2.39 18.44
CA ALA A 270 -38.71 2.00 18.92
C ALA A 270 -37.94 3.13 19.63
N ASN A 271 -37.02 2.70 20.49
CA ASN A 271 -35.69 3.28 20.63
C ASN A 271 -34.69 2.13 20.76
#